data_AF-A0A7C2E2P5-F1
#
_entry.id   AF-A0A7C2E2P5-F1
#
_cell.length_a   1.000
_cell.length_b   1.000
_cell.length_c   1.000
_cell.angle_alpha   90.00
_cell.angle_beta   90.00
_cell.angle_gamma   90.00
#
_symmetry.space_group_name_H-M   'P 1'
#
loop_
_entity.id
_entity.type
_entity.pdbx_description
1 polymer ?
#
loop_
_entity_poly.entity_id
_entity_poly.type
_entity_poly.pdbx_seq_one_letter_code
_entity_poly.pdbx_strand_id
1 'polypeptide(L)'
;MGLEGLVDYHLHTRRCGHAAGEVTEFARAGRDKGLIEIGFADHIPQYFLPADRRDPGLAMPAEELAAYVAEVLEVAATFKGV
;
A
#
# COMPACT_ATOMS: atom_id res chain seq x y z
N MET A 1 0.61 -0.01 -24.95
CA MET A 1 -0.15 -1.12 -24.34
C MET A 1 -0.45 -0.70 -22.94
N GLY A 2 -1.71 -0.41 -22.62
CA GLY A 2 -2.12 -0.18 -21.24
C GLY A 2 -2.35 -1.51 -20.53
N LEU A 3 -2.83 -1.41 -19.30
CA LEU A 3 -3.20 -2.51 -18.42
C LEU A 3 -4.74 -2.64 -18.38
N GLU A 4 -5.40 -2.37 -19.51
CA GLU A 4 -6.86 -2.24 -19.58
C GLU A 4 -7.57 -3.52 -19.07
N GLY A 5 -8.43 -3.36 -18.08
CA GLY A 5 -9.23 -4.47 -17.53
C GLY A 5 -8.49 -5.38 -16.54
N LEU A 6 -7.23 -5.09 -16.22
CA LEU A 6 -6.43 -5.85 -15.26
C LEU A 6 -6.52 -5.26 -13.85
N VAL A 7 -6.03 -6.04 -12.87
CA VAL A 7 -5.95 -5.68 -11.46
C VAL A 7 -4.53 -5.90 -10.92
N ASP A 8 -4.14 -5.14 -9.90
CA ASP A 8 -2.87 -5.33 -9.19
C ASP A 8 -3.09 -5.30 -7.67
N TYR A 9 -2.92 -6.45 -7.01
CA TYR A 9 -3.10 -6.60 -5.56
C TYR A 9 -1.79 -6.76 -4.80
N HIS A 10 -0.65 -6.52 -5.44
CA HIS A 10 0.67 -6.68 -4.83
C HIS A 10 1.44 -5.36 -4.85
N LEU A 11 0.83 -4.33 -4.26
CA LEU A 11 1.47 -3.03 -4.08
C LEU A 11 1.94 -2.84 -2.65
N HIS A 12 3.04 -2.11 -2.51
CA HIS A 12 3.61 -1.71 -1.23
C HIS A 12 3.39 -0.22 -1.00
N THR A 13 3.55 0.21 0.26
CA THR A 13 3.60 1.64 0.61
C THR A 13 4.98 2.00 1.11
N ARG A 14 5.26 3.30 1.26
CA ARG A 14 6.49 3.77 1.89
C ARG A 14 6.72 3.25 3.32
N ARG A 15 5.67 2.75 3.99
CA ARG A 15 5.76 2.16 5.34
C ARG A 15 6.45 0.80 5.37
N CYS A 16 6.70 0.19 4.22
CA CYS A 16 7.42 -1.07 4.10
C CYS A 16 8.94 -0.96 4.40
N GLY A 17 9.47 0.27 4.42
CA GLY A 17 10.87 0.56 4.69
C GLY A 17 11.79 0.58 3.45
N HIS A 18 11.30 0.11 2.30
CA HIS A 18 12.09 0.03 1.05
C HIS A 18 11.31 0.34 -0.24
N ALA A 19 10.11 0.88 -0.11
CA ALA A 19 9.34 1.45 -1.21
C ALA A 19 9.17 2.97 -0.99
N ALA A 20 8.79 3.68 -2.03
CA ALA A 20 8.56 5.12 -2.00
C ALA A 20 7.28 5.48 -2.75
N GLY A 21 6.82 6.71 -2.55
CA GLY A 21 5.57 7.24 -3.13
C GLY A 21 4.39 7.11 -2.17
N GLU A 22 3.35 7.87 -2.48
CA GLU A 22 2.12 7.98 -1.69
C GLU A 22 1.01 7.10 -2.29
N VAL A 23 0.12 6.57 -1.47
CA VAL A 23 -1.02 5.73 -1.90
C VAL A 23 -1.83 6.38 -3.03
N THR A 24 -2.01 7.71 -2.99
CA THR A 24 -2.73 8.44 -4.04
C THR A 24 -2.00 8.48 -5.39
N GLU A 25 -0.67 8.46 -5.40
CA GLU A 25 0.13 8.45 -6.62
C GLU A 25 -0.01 7.11 -7.33
N PHE A 26 0.03 6.01 -6.58
CA PHE A 26 -0.24 4.66 -7.09
C PHE A 26 -1.66 4.54 -7.64
N ALA A 27 -2.67 5.06 -6.92
CA ALA A 27 -4.06 5.05 -7.37
C ALA A 27 -4.26 5.83 -8.68
N ARG A 28 -3.66 7.03 -8.82
CA ARG A 28 -3.66 7.79 -10.08
C ARG A 28 -2.96 7.02 -11.20
N ALA A 29 -1.76 6.50 -10.94
CA ALA A 29 -0.99 5.78 -11.92
C ALA A 29 -1.70 4.50 -12.41
N GLY A 30 -2.38 3.77 -11.51
CA GLY A 30 -3.16 2.60 -11.86
C GLY A 30 -4.32 2.95 -12.79
N ARG A 31 -5.10 3.97 -12.44
CA ARG A 31 -6.20 4.48 -13.28
C ARG A 31 -5.70 4.94 -14.64
N ASP A 32 -4.65 5.75 -14.68
CA ASP A 32 -4.11 6.31 -15.93
C ASP A 32 -3.52 5.22 -16.85
N LYS A 33 -3.15 4.06 -16.29
CA LYS A 33 -2.74 2.86 -17.03
C LYS A 33 -3.91 1.94 -17.41
N GLY A 34 -5.14 2.20 -16.98
CA GLY A 34 -6.33 1.40 -17.29
C GLY A 34 -6.60 0.21 -16.36
N LEU A 35 -5.92 0.12 -15.21
CA LEU A 35 -6.28 -0.87 -14.18
C LEU A 35 -7.67 -0.57 -13.64
N ILE A 36 -8.47 -1.62 -13.46
CA ILE A 36 -9.84 -1.50 -12.92
C ILE A 36 -9.89 -1.55 -11.40
N GLU A 37 -8.86 -2.14 -10.77
CA GLU A 37 -8.74 -2.22 -9.32
C GLU A 37 -7.27 -2.40 -8.91
N ILE A 38 -6.89 -1.82 -7.78
CA ILE A 38 -5.60 -2.08 -7.13
C ILE A 38 -5.79 -2.32 -5.64
N GLY A 39 -4.84 -3.04 -5.03
CA GLY A 39 -4.79 -3.27 -3.60
C GLY A 39 -3.36 -3.26 -3.07
N PHE A 40 -3.23 -2.83 -1.82
CA PHE A 40 -1.96 -2.78 -1.11
C PHE A 40 -1.83 -4.01 -0.21
N ALA A 41 -0.76 -4.77 -0.43
CA ALA A 41 -0.39 -5.96 0.32
C ALA A 41 0.99 -5.74 0.94
N ASP A 42 1.07 -4.73 1.81
CA ASP A 42 2.34 -4.33 2.40
C ASP A 42 2.90 -5.38 3.37
N HIS A 43 4.17 -5.23 3.77
CA HIS A 43 4.79 -6.12 4.74
C HIS A 43 4.11 -6.01 6.10
N ILE A 44 3.68 -7.15 6.63
CA ILE A 44 3.12 -7.22 7.98
C ILE A 44 4.18 -6.81 9.02
N PRO A 45 3.77 -6.16 10.13
CA PRO A 45 4.69 -5.93 11.24
C PRO A 45 5.35 -7.25 11.67
N GLN A 46 6.63 -7.20 12.01
CA GLN A 46 7.41 -8.37 12.43
C GLN A 46 7.09 -8.78 13.88
N TYR A 47 5.79 -8.94 14.20
CA TYR A 47 5.31 -9.26 15.55
C TYR A 47 5.80 -10.63 16.05
N PHE A 48 6.24 -11.50 15.14
CA PHE A 48 6.87 -12.79 15.43
C PHE A 48 8.32 -12.66 15.94
N LEU A 49 8.91 -11.46 15.91
CA LEU A 49 10.23 -11.17 16.48
C LEU A 49 10.13 -10.35 17.76
N PRO A 50 11.10 -10.51 18.69
CA PRO A 50 11.36 -9.56 19.76
C PRO A 50 11.46 -8.12 19.23
N ALA A 51 10.99 -7.14 20.01
CA ALA A 51 10.89 -5.75 19.55
C ALA A 51 12.24 -5.15 19.11
N ASP A 52 13.33 -5.52 19.79
CA ASP A 52 14.70 -5.10 19.50
C ASP A 52 15.29 -5.74 18.23
N ARG A 53 14.62 -6.74 17.66
CA ARG A 53 15.04 -7.45 16.43
C ARG A 53 14.17 -7.16 15.22
N ARG A 54 13.20 -6.25 15.33
CA ARG A 54 12.35 -5.86 14.21
C ARG A 54 13.11 -4.87 13.33
N ASP A 55 13.23 -5.18 12.05
CA ASP A 55 13.91 -4.33 11.08
C ASP A 55 12.94 -3.31 10.45
N PRO A 56 13.07 -2.00 10.72
CA PRO A 56 12.23 -0.96 10.12
C PRO A 56 12.43 -0.83 8.60
N GLY A 57 13.50 -1.38 8.05
CA GLY A 57 13.74 -1.47 6.61
C GLY A 57 12.94 -2.57 5.92
N LEU A 58 12.26 -3.46 6.66
CA LEU A 58 11.52 -4.60 6.11
C LEU A 58 10.01 -4.55 6.37
N ALA A 59 9.55 -3.80 7.37
CA ALA A 59 8.13 -3.64 7.66
C ALA A 59 7.88 -2.45 8.58
N MET A 60 6.64 -1.95 8.57
CA MET A 60 6.19 -0.95 9.53
C MET A 60 6.15 -1.50 10.97
N PRO A 61 6.30 -0.64 11.99
CA PRO A 61 6.03 -1.02 13.37
C PRO A 61 4.52 -1.30 13.57
N ALA A 62 4.17 -2.07 14.60
CA ALA A 62 2.79 -2.53 14.81
C ALA A 62 1.82 -1.36 15.09
N GLU A 63 2.32 -0.31 15.71
CA GLU A 63 1.61 0.91 16.07
C GLU A 63 1.17 1.71 14.83
N GLU A 64 1.83 1.51 13.69
CA GLU A 64 1.49 2.17 12.42
C GLU A 64 0.45 1.42 11.59
N LEU A 65 0.15 0.16 11.91
CA LEU A 65 -0.77 -0.67 11.11
C LEU A 65 -2.16 -0.03 10.97
N ALA A 66 -2.68 0.57 12.04
CA ALA A 66 -3.97 1.25 12.00
C ALA A 66 -3.94 2.48 11.07
N ALA A 67 -2.83 3.24 11.10
CA ALA A 67 -2.66 4.41 10.23
C ALA A 67 -2.49 4.01 8.76
N TYR A 68 -1.77 2.92 8.48
CA TYR A 68 -1.68 2.32 7.15
C TYR A 68 -3.06 1.95 6.59
N VAL A 69 -3.88 1.24 7.37
CA VAL A 69 -5.23 0.85 6.94
C VAL A 69 -6.10 2.08 6.70
N ALA A 70 -6.07 3.06 7.61
CA ALA A 70 -6.83 4.29 7.46
C ALA A 70 -6.44 5.04 6.18
N GLU A 71 -5.15 5.22 5.94
CA GLU A 71 -4.62 5.88 4.74
C GLU A 71 -5.09 5.20 3.44
N VAL A 72 -4.97 3.88 3.34
CA VAL A 72 -5.42 3.13 2.16
C VAL A 72 -6.94 3.25 1.95
N LEU A 73 -7.73 3.17 3.02
CA LEU A 73 -9.19 3.25 2.94
C LEU A 73 -9.68 4.68 2.64
N GLU A 74 -9.05 5.70 3.19
CA GLU A 74 -9.34 7.10 2.90
C GLU A 74 -9.10 7.39 1.42
N VAL A 75 -7.95 6.96 0.88
CA VAL A 75 -7.67 7.11 -0.55
C VAL A 75 -8.67 6.31 -1.37
N ALA A 76 -8.93 5.04 -1.03
CA ALA A 76 -9.92 4.23 -1.75
C ALA A 76 -11.30 4.90 -1.80
N ALA A 77 -11.74 5.58 -0.73
CA ALA A 77 -12.99 6.32 -0.72
C ALA A 77 -12.99 7.51 -1.69
N THR A 78 -11.85 8.19 -1.90
CA THR A 78 -11.74 9.29 -2.88
C THR A 78 -11.79 8.83 -4.34
N PHE A 79 -11.51 7.56 -4.61
CA PHE A 79 -11.55 6.96 -5.97
C PHE A 79 -12.83 6.17 -6.24
N LYS A 80 -13.65 5.87 -5.22
CA LYS A 80 -14.99 5.28 -5.40
C LYS A 80 -15.99 6.36 -5.84
N GLY A 81 -16.33 6.39 -7.12
CA GLY A 81 -17.42 7.24 -7.65
C GLY A 81 -17.03 8.28 -8.71
N VAL A 82 -16.01 8.01 -9.53
CA VAL A 82 -15.74 8.73 -10.78
C VAL A 82 -15.97 7.79 -11.96
#